data_AF-A0A0K1PRW3-F1
#
_entry.id   AF-A0A0K1PRW3-F1
#
_cell.length_a   1.000
_cell.length_b   1.000
_cell.length_c   1.000
_cell.angle_alpha   90.00
_cell.angle_beta   90.00
_cell.angle_gamma   90.00
#
_symmetry.space_group_name_H-M   'P 1'
#
loop_
_entity.id
_entity.type
_entity.pdbx_description
1 polymer ?
#
loop_
_entity_poly.entity_id
_entity_poly.type
_entity_poly.pdbx_seq_one_letter_code
_entity_poly.pdbx_strand_id
1 'polypeptide(L)'
;MKRASATGGRAVLIFLLVTSLPAFAACRQKASPQECDQLLDKFAELVVKERFADAGPETIAAERARERSEAKGDDAFKNCTSEVQAAELACAMKATSSEAVIKCLE
;
A
#
# COMPACT_ATOMS: atom_id res chain seq x y z
N MET A 1 -49.44 -28.16 30.23
CA MET A 1 -49.11 -28.15 28.79
C MET A 1 -48.79 -26.72 28.36
N LYS A 2 -47.77 -26.55 27.52
CA LYS A 2 -46.81 -25.42 27.47
C LYS A 2 -47.41 -24.09 26.96
N ARG A 3 -47.17 -22.98 27.67
CA ARG A 3 -47.50 -21.62 27.24
C ARG A 3 -46.48 -21.14 26.20
N ALA A 4 -46.97 -20.62 25.08
CA ALA A 4 -46.20 -19.81 24.14
C ALA A 4 -45.92 -18.43 24.76
N SER A 5 -44.73 -17.89 24.55
CA SER A 5 -44.45 -16.47 24.70
C SER A 5 -43.50 -16.07 23.58
N ALA A 6 -44.05 -15.29 22.65
CA ALA A 6 -43.31 -14.54 21.67
C ALA A 6 -42.66 -13.35 22.38
N THR A 7 -41.37 -13.13 22.14
CA THR A 7 -40.70 -11.87 22.48
C THR A 7 -39.92 -11.46 21.26
N GLY A 8 -40.49 -10.51 20.51
CA GLY A 8 -39.76 -9.76 19.51
C GLY A 8 -38.92 -8.69 20.20
N GLY A 9 -37.71 -8.47 19.70
CA GLY A 9 -36.81 -7.42 20.18
C GLY A 9 -35.45 -7.53 19.50
N ARG A 10 -35.22 -6.67 18.51
CA ARG A 10 -33.98 -6.52 17.74
C ARG A 10 -32.76 -6.40 18.66
N ALA A 11 -31.78 -7.28 18.49
CA ALA A 11 -30.39 -7.01 18.84
C ALA A 11 -29.52 -7.54 17.70
N VAL A 12 -29.07 -6.62 16.85
CA VAL A 12 -28.05 -6.85 15.82
C VAL A 12 -26.78 -7.26 16.54
N LEU A 13 -26.44 -8.55 16.51
CA LEU A 13 -25.17 -9.04 17.04
C LEU A 13 -24.08 -8.67 16.03
N ILE A 14 -23.31 -7.67 16.42
CA ILE A 14 -22.14 -7.13 15.73
C ILE A 14 -21.10 -8.25 15.58
N PHE A 15 -20.75 -8.54 14.33
CA PHE A 15 -19.63 -9.40 13.93
C PHE A 15 -18.31 -8.84 14.48
N LEU A 16 -17.71 -9.52 15.46
CA LEU A 16 -16.29 -9.38 15.77
C LEU A 16 -15.53 -10.56 15.15
N LEU A 17 -15.28 -10.46 13.85
CA LEU A 17 -14.34 -11.32 13.12
C LEU A 17 -12.93 -10.82 13.44
N VAL A 18 -12.36 -11.32 14.54
CA VAL A 18 -10.91 -11.23 14.80
C VAL A 18 -10.22 -12.20 13.86
N THR A 19 -9.85 -11.73 12.68
CA THR A 19 -8.97 -12.47 11.78
C THR A 19 -7.53 -12.27 12.23
N SER A 20 -7.05 -13.20 13.04
CA SER A 20 -5.62 -13.42 13.25
C SER A 20 -4.98 -13.77 11.91
N LEU A 21 -4.29 -12.80 11.28
CA LEU A 21 -3.44 -13.09 10.14
C LEU A 21 -2.26 -13.96 10.64
N PRO A 22 -2.11 -15.21 10.17
CA PRO A 22 -0.89 -15.95 10.41
C PRO A 22 0.24 -15.23 9.67
N ALA A 23 1.24 -14.76 10.42
CA ALA A 23 2.51 -14.33 9.87
C ALA A 23 3.17 -15.55 9.23
N PHE A 24 2.94 -15.77 7.94
CA PHE A 24 3.75 -16.68 7.16
C PHE A 24 5.20 -16.24 7.34
N ALA A 25 6.05 -17.17 7.74
CA ALA A 25 7.50 -17.04 7.65
C ALA A 25 7.84 -16.85 6.17
N ALA A 26 7.74 -15.61 5.70
CA ALA A 26 8.19 -15.22 4.38
C ALA A 26 9.70 -15.45 4.41
N CYS A 27 10.18 -16.40 3.60
CA CYS A 27 11.53 -16.37 3.10
C CYS A 27 11.86 -14.91 2.78
N ARG A 28 13.05 -14.43 3.18
CA ARG A 28 13.57 -13.07 2.94
C ARG A 28 13.73 -12.85 1.43
N GLN A 29 12.61 -12.82 0.73
CA GLN A 29 12.55 -12.73 -0.71
C GLN A 29 12.67 -11.25 -1.04
N LYS A 30 13.66 -10.93 -1.84
CA LYS A 30 13.88 -9.57 -2.32
C LYS A 30 12.87 -9.25 -3.41
N ALA A 31 12.57 -7.97 -3.58
CA ALA A 31 11.73 -7.48 -4.65
C ALA A 31 12.35 -7.85 -6.01
N SER A 32 11.52 -8.31 -6.93
CA SER A 32 11.89 -8.49 -8.33
C SER A 32 12.01 -7.13 -9.04
N PRO A 33 12.68 -7.06 -10.21
CA PRO A 33 12.77 -5.83 -10.99
C PRO A 33 11.40 -5.21 -11.30
N GLN A 34 10.42 -6.05 -11.64
CA GLN A 34 9.07 -5.60 -11.95
C GLN A 34 8.36 -5.02 -10.71
N GLU A 35 8.57 -5.60 -9.54
CA GLU A 35 8.03 -5.09 -8.28
C GLU A 35 8.67 -3.75 -7.89
N CYS A 36 9.97 -3.57 -8.16
CA CYS A 36 10.65 -2.30 -7.98
C CYS A 36 10.11 -1.20 -8.90
N ASP A 37 9.79 -1.54 -10.15
CA ASP A 37 9.13 -0.62 -11.08
C ASP A 37 7.73 -0.22 -10.58
N GLN A 38 6.96 -1.16 -10.04
CA GLN A 38 5.64 -0.87 -9.47
C GLN A 38 5.73 0.02 -8.23
N LEU A 39 6.72 -0.22 -7.38
CA LEU A 39 6.99 0.59 -6.20
C LEU A 39 7.31 2.04 -6.59
N LEU A 40 8.17 2.24 -7.61
CA LEU A 40 8.48 3.54 -8.19
C LEU A 40 7.23 4.25 -8.75
N ASP A 41 6.40 3.52 -9.50
CA ASP A 41 5.16 4.07 -10.08
C ASP A 41 4.16 4.51 -9.02
N LYS A 42 4.08 3.75 -7.92
CA LYS A 42 3.23 4.05 -6.76
C LYS A 42 3.72 5.29 -6.03
N PHE A 43 5.03 5.40 -5.79
CA PHE A 43 5.64 6.56 -5.15
C PHE A 43 5.41 7.83 -5.97
N ALA A 44 5.74 7.80 -7.27
CA ALA A 44 5.52 8.92 -8.18
C ALA A 44 4.05 9.33 -8.26
N GLU A 45 3.11 8.37 -8.25
CA GLU A 45 1.67 8.69 -8.19
C GLU A 45 1.28 9.49 -6.96
N LEU A 46 1.78 9.06 -5.80
CA LEU A 46 1.44 9.69 -4.52
C LEU A 46 2.04 11.09 -4.43
N VAL A 47 3.30 11.27 -4.84
CA VAL A 47 3.95 12.60 -4.89
C VAL A 47 3.15 13.54 -5.79
N VAL A 48 2.79 13.10 -6.99
CA VAL A 48 2.04 13.93 -7.92
C VAL A 48 0.65 14.27 -7.39
N LYS A 49 -0.08 13.31 -6.81
CA LYS A 49 -1.40 13.58 -6.20
C LYS A 49 -1.32 14.56 -5.04
N GLU A 50 -0.27 14.49 -4.23
CA GLU A 50 -0.07 15.38 -3.09
C GLU A 50 0.31 16.81 -3.52
N ARG A 51 1.10 16.94 -4.59
CA ARG A 51 1.61 18.24 -5.07
C ARG A 51 0.68 18.92 -6.08
N PHE A 52 -0.05 18.13 -6.87
CA PHE A 52 -0.80 18.57 -8.04
C PHE A 52 -2.25 18.06 -8.01
N ALA A 53 -2.90 18.11 -6.84
CA ALA A 53 -4.25 17.59 -6.62
C ALA A 53 -5.30 18.12 -7.63
N ASP A 54 -5.13 19.36 -8.12
CA ASP A 54 -6.04 20.02 -9.05
C ASP A 54 -5.54 20.07 -10.51
N ALA A 55 -4.43 19.39 -10.82
CA ALA A 55 -3.85 19.43 -12.15
C ALA A 55 -4.59 18.54 -13.15
N GLY A 56 -4.55 18.93 -14.43
CA GLY A 56 -5.10 18.14 -15.52
C GLY A 56 -4.34 16.82 -15.73
N PRO A 57 -4.97 15.82 -16.38
CA PRO A 57 -4.39 14.49 -16.56
C PRO A 57 -3.07 14.49 -17.34
N GLU A 58 -2.89 15.44 -18.27
CA GLU A 58 -1.63 15.65 -19.00
C GLU A 58 -0.48 16.03 -18.06
N THR A 59 -0.71 17.03 -17.21
CA THR A 59 0.27 17.49 -16.22
C THR A 59 0.59 16.38 -15.23
N ILE A 60 -0.42 15.63 -14.76
CA ILE A 60 -0.21 14.48 -13.87
C ILE A 60 0.67 13.42 -14.54
N ALA A 61 0.46 13.11 -15.82
CA ALA A 61 1.26 12.12 -16.55
C ALA A 61 2.70 12.59 -16.75
N ALA A 62 2.91 13.87 -17.12
CA ALA A 62 4.23 14.45 -17.28
C ALA A 62 5.02 14.49 -15.97
N GLU A 63 4.38 14.93 -14.88
CA GLU A 63 5.00 14.98 -13.56
C GLU A 63 5.31 13.57 -13.05
N ARG A 64 4.42 12.59 -13.26
CA ARG A 64 4.67 11.20 -12.88
C ARG A 64 5.88 10.61 -13.61
N ALA A 65 6.03 10.92 -14.89
CA ALA A 65 7.19 10.48 -15.66
C ALA A 65 8.49 11.14 -15.16
N ARG A 66 8.43 12.42 -14.78
CA ARG A 66 9.57 13.13 -14.16
C ARG A 66 9.95 12.50 -12.82
N GLU A 67 8.99 12.37 -11.91
CA GLU A 67 9.20 11.79 -10.57
C GLU A 67 9.72 10.34 -10.66
N ARG A 68 9.22 9.54 -11.60
CA ARG A 68 9.76 8.19 -11.85
C ARG A 68 11.22 8.23 -12.30
N SER A 69 11.59 9.17 -13.16
CA SER A 69 12.98 9.31 -13.63
C SER A 69 13.91 9.75 -12.51
N GLU A 70 13.45 10.65 -11.65
CA GLU A 70 14.22 11.14 -10.49
C GLU A 70 14.39 10.03 -9.45
N ALA A 71 13.31 9.34 -9.09
CA ALA A 71 13.32 8.26 -8.11
C ALA A 71 14.19 7.06 -8.54
N LYS A 72 14.33 6.79 -9.85
CA LYS A 72 15.28 5.77 -10.35
C LYS A 72 16.74 6.04 -9.96
N GLY A 73 17.10 7.31 -9.76
CA GLY A 73 18.46 7.71 -9.35
C GLY A 73 18.67 7.72 -7.84
N ASP A 74 17.60 7.61 -7.06
CA ASP A 74 17.64 7.67 -5.60
C ASP A 74 18.13 6.33 -5.00
N ASP A 75 18.98 6.40 -3.98
CA ASP A 75 19.57 5.21 -3.35
C ASP A 75 18.51 4.28 -2.75
N ALA A 76 17.34 4.80 -2.34
CA ALA A 76 16.20 4.04 -1.84
C ALA A 76 15.60 3.11 -2.91
N PHE A 77 15.72 3.46 -4.20
CA PHE A 77 15.14 2.67 -5.29
C PHE A 77 16.18 2.04 -6.23
N LYS A 78 17.38 2.63 -6.38
CA LYS A 78 18.43 2.09 -7.27
C LYS A 78 18.88 0.69 -6.87
N ASN A 79 18.82 0.39 -5.57
CA ASN A 79 19.20 -0.91 -5.02
C ASN A 79 17.96 -1.75 -4.65
N CYS A 80 16.77 -1.41 -5.15
CA CYS A 80 15.53 -2.03 -4.70
C CYS A 80 15.56 -3.57 -4.76
N THR A 81 16.13 -4.17 -5.81
CA THR A 81 16.21 -5.63 -5.94
C THR A 81 17.18 -6.30 -4.96
N SER A 82 18.10 -5.55 -4.34
CA SER A 82 19.04 -6.07 -3.34
C SER A 82 18.68 -5.68 -1.92
N GLU A 83 18.01 -4.54 -1.71
CA GLU A 83 17.69 -4.00 -0.40
C GLU A 83 16.25 -4.29 0.01
N VAL A 84 15.27 -4.03 -0.87
CA VAL A 84 13.85 -4.09 -0.53
C VAL A 84 13.38 -5.54 -0.39
N GLN A 85 12.83 -5.84 0.78
CA GLN A 85 12.22 -7.11 1.14
C GLN A 85 10.75 -7.12 0.70
N ALA A 86 10.23 -8.32 0.40
CA ALA A 86 8.82 -8.48 0.04
C ALA A 86 7.84 -7.91 1.08
N ALA A 87 8.20 -7.90 2.37
CA ALA A 87 7.39 -7.32 3.44
C ALA A 87 7.34 -5.78 3.38
N GLU A 88 8.47 -5.14 3.12
CA GLU A 88 8.61 -3.68 2.96
C GLU A 88 7.85 -3.22 1.70
N LEU A 89 8.02 -3.96 0.60
CA LEU A 89 7.23 -3.76 -0.62
C LEU A 89 5.71 -3.87 -0.33
N ALA A 90 5.28 -4.90 0.37
CA ALA A 90 3.86 -5.08 0.71
C ALA A 90 3.31 -3.96 1.62
N CYS A 91 4.14 -3.39 2.50
CA CYS A 91 3.82 -2.19 3.28
C CYS A 91 3.66 -0.98 2.36
N ALA A 92 4.67 -0.70 1.54
CA ALA A 92 4.72 0.45 0.64
C ALA A 92 3.56 0.45 -0.37
N MET A 93 3.20 -0.72 -0.91
CA MET A 93 2.08 -0.83 -1.87
C MET A 93 0.72 -0.49 -1.24
N LYS A 94 0.57 -0.63 0.08
CA LYS A 94 -0.64 -0.26 0.84
C LYS A 94 -0.62 1.19 1.31
N ALA A 95 0.51 1.88 1.22
CA ALA A 95 0.63 3.26 1.66
C ALA A 95 -0.28 4.21 0.86
N THR A 96 -0.78 5.23 1.55
CA THR A 96 -1.68 6.25 0.99
C THR A 96 -1.02 7.61 0.84
N SER A 97 0.26 7.74 1.22
CA SER A 97 1.06 8.95 1.04
C SER A 97 2.51 8.61 0.67
N SER A 98 3.19 9.52 -0.02
CA SER A 98 4.59 9.36 -0.44
C SER A 98 5.52 9.15 0.77
N GLU A 99 5.31 9.91 1.82
CA GLU A 99 5.99 9.77 3.12
C GLU A 99 5.79 8.39 3.76
N ALA A 100 4.58 7.82 3.67
CA ALA A 100 4.32 6.49 4.22
C ALA A 100 4.99 5.38 3.40
N VAL A 101 5.21 5.58 2.10
CA VAL A 101 6.04 4.68 1.29
C VAL A 101 7.47 4.68 1.82
N ILE A 102 8.07 5.86 2.03
CA ILE A 102 9.45 5.99 2.53
C ILE A 102 9.61 5.26 3.88
N LYS A 103 8.69 5.49 4.82
CA LYS A 103 8.70 4.81 6.14
C LYS A 103 8.57 3.29 6.08
N CYS A 104 8.01 2.74 5.01
CA CYS A 104 7.95 1.29 4.82
C CYS A 104 9.27 0.70 4.33
N LEU A 105 10.20 1.52 3.81
CA LEU A 105 11.45 1.11 3.18
C LEU A 105 12.70 1.43 4.04
N GLU A 106 12.52 2.06 5.20
CA GLU A 106 13.54 2.29 6.24
C GLU A 106 13.71 1.07 7.16
#